data_AF-A0AAV4X7Z4-F1
#
_entry.id   AF-A0AAV4X7Z4-F1
#
_cell.length_a   1.000
_cell.length_b   1.000
_cell.length_c   1.000
_cell.angle_alpha   90.00
_cell.angle_beta   90.00
_cell.angle_gamma   90.00
#
_symmetry.space_group_name_H-M   'P 1'
#
loop_
_entity.id
_entity.type
_entity.pdbx_description
1 polymer ?
#
loop_
_entity_poly.entity_id
_entity_poly.type
_entity_poly.pdbx_seq_one_letter_code
_entity_poly.pdbx_strand_id
1 'polypeptide(L)'
;MDLRKVKMTLLLGIAACVLCVNTWVSATGSFELEVLGIQNTRGELSNGSCCSLPNIRLDNGTCVGQCRTFFRLCLKEYQTEVSDTGPCTFGNVSTSVVGGNSFSMHTNPHHHVVLKLPFTFRWTVSIKIFCLFVILSSI
;
A
#
# COMPACT_ATOMS: atom_id res chain seq x y z
N MET A 1 -0.40 -53.53 -33.45
CA MET A 1 -0.57 -52.40 -32.51
C MET A 1 -2.02 -52.39 -32.03
N ASP A 2 -2.24 -52.44 -30.72
CA ASP A 2 -3.57 -52.63 -30.14
C ASP A 2 -4.31 -51.29 -30.00
N LEU A 3 -5.34 -51.08 -30.84
CA LEU A 3 -6.11 -49.84 -30.91
C LEU A 3 -6.74 -49.45 -29.56
N ARG A 4 -7.02 -50.43 -28.70
CA ARG A 4 -7.52 -50.18 -27.33
C ARG A 4 -6.45 -49.57 -26.43
N LYS A 5 -5.19 -50.01 -26.54
CA LYS A 5 -4.07 -49.42 -25.78
C LYS A 5 -3.83 -47.97 -26.20
N VAL A 6 -3.84 -47.69 -27.50
CA VAL A 6 -3.62 -46.33 -28.05
C VAL A 6 -4.69 -45.36 -27.56
N LYS A 7 -5.97 -45.76 -27.62
CA LYS A 7 -7.10 -44.96 -27.14
C LYS A 7 -7.00 -44.68 -25.63
N MET A 8 -6.54 -45.66 -24.84
CA MET A 8 -6.40 -45.51 -23.39
C MET A 8 -5.25 -44.57 -23.01
N THR A 9 -4.08 -44.67 -23.67
CA THR A 9 -2.99 -43.69 -23.50
C THR A 9 -3.39 -42.28 -23.91
N LEU A 10 -4.17 -42.13 -24.98
CA LEU A 10 -4.66 -40.83 -25.43
C LEU A 10 -5.62 -40.20 -24.41
N LEU A 11 -6.55 -40.99 -23.88
CA LEU A 11 -7.50 -40.54 -22.85
C LEU A 11 -6.80 -40.14 -21.55
N LEU A 12 -5.82 -40.93 -21.09
CA LEU A 12 -4.99 -40.60 -19.93
C LEU A 12 -4.18 -39.32 -20.15
N GLY A 13 -3.61 -39.13 -21.35
CA GLY A 13 -2.89 -37.91 -21.70
C GLY A 13 -3.78 -36.67 -21.70
N ILE A 14 -5.00 -36.77 -22.27
CA ILE A 14 -5.98 -35.67 -22.27
C ILE A 14 -6.43 -35.34 -20.85
N ALA A 15 -6.75 -36.35 -20.03
CA ALA A 15 -7.16 -36.15 -18.64
C ALA A 15 -6.05 -35.48 -17.79
N ALA A 16 -4.81 -35.93 -17.94
CA ALA A 16 -3.66 -35.31 -17.28
C ALA A 16 -3.48 -33.84 -17.72
N CYS A 17 -3.61 -33.57 -19.03
CA CYS A 17 -3.50 -32.22 -19.57
C CYS A 17 -4.60 -31.31 -19.01
N VAL A 18 -5.87 -31.74 -19.02
CA VAL A 18 -7.00 -30.99 -18.46
C VAL A 18 -6.81 -30.73 -16.96
N LEU A 19 -6.33 -31.70 -16.18
CA LEU A 19 -6.03 -31.50 -14.76
C LEU A 19 -4.89 -30.48 -14.55
N CYS A 20 -3.86 -30.49 -15.39
CA CYS A 20 -2.78 -29.50 -15.34
C CYS A 20 -3.28 -28.08 -15.66
N VAL A 21 -4.13 -27.90 -16.68
CA VAL A 21 -4.60 -26.56 -17.08
C VAL A 21 -5.49 -25.91 -16.02
N ASN A 22 -6.20 -26.70 -15.19
CA ASN A 22 -7.11 -26.18 -14.17
C ASN A 22 -6.44 -25.74 -12.85
N THR A 23 -5.12 -25.91 -12.69
CA THR A 23 -4.45 -25.69 -11.39
C THR A 23 -3.76 -24.33 -11.22
N TRP A 24 -3.78 -23.45 -12.24
CA TRP A 24 -3.00 -22.20 -12.22
C TRP A 24 -3.85 -20.99 -12.62
N VAL A 25 -4.74 -20.55 -11.73
CA VAL A 25 -5.29 -19.18 -11.78
C VAL A 25 -4.50 -18.33 -10.80
N SER A 26 -3.43 -17.70 -11.29
CA SER A 26 -2.71 -16.68 -10.53
C SER A 26 -3.38 -15.33 -10.76
N ALA A 27 -3.91 -14.72 -9.71
CA ALA A 27 -4.42 -13.35 -9.76
C ALA A 27 -3.30 -12.41 -9.28
N THR A 28 -2.62 -11.76 -10.22
CA THR A 28 -1.59 -10.76 -9.90
C THR A 28 -2.15 -9.37 -10.12
N GLY A 29 -1.86 -8.45 -9.21
CA GLY A 29 -2.29 -7.07 -9.33
C GLY A 29 -1.42 -6.12 -8.51
N SER A 30 -1.83 -4.85 -8.49
CA SER A 30 -1.20 -3.82 -7.66
C SER A 30 -2.27 -2.92 -7.09
N PHE A 31 -2.16 -2.63 -5.80
CA PHE A 31 -2.89 -1.56 -5.16
C PHE A 31 -2.03 -0.30 -5.19
N GLU A 32 -2.53 0.76 -5.78
CA GLU A 32 -1.81 2.03 -5.94
C GLU A 32 -2.51 3.12 -5.14
N LEU A 33 -1.74 3.82 -4.31
CA LEU A 33 -2.17 4.97 -3.54
C LEU A 33 -1.38 6.19 -3.99
N GLU A 34 -2.06 7.15 -4.61
CA GLU A 34 -1.50 8.44 -5.01
C GLU A 34 -1.75 9.49 -3.91
N VAL A 35 -0.69 10.20 -3.52
CA VAL A 35 -0.76 11.27 -2.53
C VAL A 35 -0.79 12.61 -3.25
N LEU A 36 -1.94 13.29 -3.19
CA LEU A 36 -2.15 14.58 -3.84
C LEU A 36 -1.48 15.74 -3.08
N GLY A 37 -1.30 15.61 -1.78
CA GLY A 37 -0.66 16.63 -0.98
C GLY A 37 -0.91 16.48 0.51
N ILE A 38 -0.21 17.30 1.28
CA ILE A 38 -0.37 17.45 2.71
C ILE A 38 -0.21 18.91 3.11
N GLN A 39 -0.90 19.29 4.19
CA GLN A 39 -0.78 20.59 4.80
C GLN A 39 -0.50 20.45 6.31
N ASN A 40 0.74 20.73 6.74
CA ASN A 40 1.13 20.82 8.14
C ASN A 40 1.67 22.23 8.43
N THR A 41 0.79 23.22 8.51
CA THR A 41 1.18 24.64 8.67
C THR A 41 1.96 24.91 9.95
N ARG A 42 1.79 24.09 10.99
CA ARG A 42 2.48 24.27 12.28
C ARG A 42 3.79 23.48 12.39
N GLY A 43 4.06 22.54 11.49
CA GLY A 43 5.27 21.69 11.56
C GLY A 43 5.26 20.74 12.76
N GLU A 44 4.08 20.27 13.15
CA GLU A 44 3.88 19.45 14.35
C GLU A 44 3.69 17.97 14.03
N LEU A 45 4.04 17.13 15.00
CA LEU A 45 3.73 15.71 15.05
C LEU A 45 2.33 15.48 15.64
N SER A 46 1.79 14.28 15.50
CA SER A 46 0.47 13.90 16.04
C SER A 46 0.36 14.07 17.57
N ASN A 47 1.48 14.04 18.28
CA ASN A 47 1.56 14.28 19.72
C ASN A 47 1.68 15.77 20.10
N GLY A 48 1.65 16.69 19.14
CA GLY A 48 1.77 18.14 19.36
C GLY A 48 3.20 18.65 19.57
N SER A 49 4.22 17.80 19.43
CA SER A 49 5.63 18.24 19.44
C SER A 49 6.12 18.68 18.06
N CYS A 50 7.22 19.44 18.00
CA CYS A 50 7.83 19.88 16.75
C CYS A 50 8.73 18.80 16.14
N CYS A 51 8.75 18.67 14.80
CA CYS A 51 9.55 17.66 14.08
C CYS A 51 11.06 17.79 14.34
N SER A 52 11.67 18.93 13.98
CA SER A 52 13.13 19.11 14.09
C SER A 52 13.61 19.42 15.51
N LEU A 53 13.04 20.46 16.14
CA LEU A 53 13.51 20.99 17.42
C LEU A 53 12.37 20.95 18.45
N PRO A 54 12.36 19.96 19.35
CA PRO A 54 11.33 19.84 20.38
C PRO A 54 11.30 21.11 21.22
N ASN A 55 10.13 21.76 21.29
CA ASN A 55 9.83 22.94 22.12
C ASN A 55 10.33 24.31 21.66
N ILE A 56 10.90 24.43 20.45
CA ILE A 56 11.22 25.75 19.90
C ILE A 56 10.12 26.15 18.91
N ARG A 57 9.37 27.19 19.28
CA ARG A 57 8.31 27.78 18.48
C ARG A 57 8.58 29.26 18.21
N LEU A 58 8.11 29.73 17.06
CA LEU A 58 7.99 31.16 16.78
C LEU A 58 6.84 31.77 17.59
N ASP A 59 6.81 33.10 17.69
CA ASP A 59 5.77 33.86 18.43
C ASP A 59 4.34 33.56 17.93
N ASN A 60 4.21 33.14 16.67
CA ASN A 60 2.95 32.71 16.06
C ASN A 60 2.54 31.26 16.39
N GLY A 61 3.30 30.56 17.24
CA GLY A 61 3.05 29.18 17.66
C GLY A 61 3.53 28.09 16.68
N THR A 62 4.15 28.45 15.55
CA THR A 62 4.68 27.46 14.58
C THR A 62 6.05 26.93 15.00
N CYS A 63 6.34 25.68 14.66
CA CYS A 63 7.63 25.06 14.96
C CYS A 63 8.78 25.67 14.16
N VAL A 64 9.93 25.83 14.81
CA VAL A 64 11.16 26.23 14.13
C VAL A 64 11.75 25.04 13.39
N GLY A 65 11.89 25.16 12.08
CA GLY A 65 12.39 24.11 11.18
C GLY A 65 11.28 23.41 10.38
N GLN A 66 11.69 22.66 9.35
CA GLN A 66 10.78 21.91 8.49
C GLN A 66 10.82 20.43 8.86
N CYS A 67 9.65 19.80 8.90
CA CYS A 67 9.47 18.36 8.97
C CYS A 67 10.00 17.69 7.70
N ARG A 68 10.51 16.47 7.82
CA ARG A 68 10.83 15.59 6.69
C ARG A 68 9.73 14.55 6.57
N THR A 69 8.79 14.80 5.66
CA THR A 69 7.57 14.01 5.54
C THR A 69 7.75 12.83 4.59
N PHE A 70 7.29 11.65 5.01
CA PHE A 70 7.16 10.45 4.20
C PHE A 70 5.88 9.69 4.56
N PHE A 71 5.45 8.80 3.67
CA PHE A 71 4.21 8.04 3.81
C PHE A 71 4.51 6.56 3.97
N ARG A 72 3.74 5.89 4.84
CA ARG A 72 3.69 4.44 4.93
C ARG A 72 2.28 3.97 4.63
N LEU A 73 2.18 3.02 3.71
CA LEU A 73 0.96 2.30 3.37
C LEU A 73 1.00 0.94 4.06
N CYS A 74 -0.01 0.63 4.85
CA CYS A 74 -0.26 -0.68 5.42
C CYS A 74 -1.65 -1.16 5.00
N LEU A 75 -1.70 -2.32 4.35
CA LEU A 75 -2.94 -2.94 3.91
C LEU A 75 -3.17 -4.24 4.71
N LYS A 76 -4.36 -4.37 5.29
CA LYS A 76 -4.76 -5.56 6.06
C LYS A 76 -6.23 -5.91 5.85
N GLU A 77 -6.64 -7.08 6.35
CA GLU A 77 -8.04 -7.48 6.34
C GLU A 77 -8.93 -6.49 7.08
N TYR A 78 -10.17 -6.40 6.63
CA TYR A 78 -11.20 -5.68 7.36
C TYR A 78 -11.43 -6.30 8.73
N GLN A 79 -11.46 -5.42 9.72
CA GLN A 79 -11.86 -5.71 11.07
C GLN A 79 -13.08 -4.84 11.38
N THR A 80 -14.05 -5.39 12.11
CA THR A 80 -15.23 -4.62 12.55
C THR A 80 -14.81 -3.46 13.46
N GLU A 81 -13.78 -3.67 14.28
CA GLU A 81 -13.10 -2.62 15.04
C GLU A 81 -11.73 -2.35 14.41
N VAL A 82 -11.57 -1.14 13.90
CA VAL A 82 -10.38 -0.73 13.16
C VAL A 82 -9.26 -0.41 14.14
N SER A 83 -8.25 -1.29 14.20
CA SER A 83 -7.03 -1.06 15.00
C SER A 83 -5.89 -0.57 14.12
N ASP A 84 -5.15 0.47 14.52
CA ASP A 84 -3.90 0.88 13.87
C ASP A 84 -2.70 0.00 14.27
N THR A 85 -2.91 -0.91 15.21
CA THR A 85 -1.93 -1.91 15.65
C THR A 85 -2.14 -3.25 14.97
N GLY A 86 -1.04 -4.01 14.81
CA GLY A 86 -1.02 -5.35 14.21
C GLY A 86 -0.31 -5.42 12.86
N PRO A 87 -0.15 -6.63 12.30
CA PRO A 87 0.57 -6.85 11.05
C PRO A 87 -0.24 -6.42 9.81
N CYS A 88 0.47 -5.92 8.79
CA CYS A 88 -0.12 -5.62 7.48
C CYS A 88 -0.23 -6.91 6.66
N THR A 89 -1.33 -7.65 6.83
CA THR A 89 -1.51 -9.00 6.28
C THR A 89 -1.51 -9.06 4.74
N PHE A 90 -1.84 -7.96 4.07
CA PHE A 90 -1.75 -7.83 2.62
C PHE A 90 -0.49 -7.11 2.14
N GLY A 91 0.36 -6.68 3.08
CA GLY A 91 1.65 -6.05 2.82
C GLY A 91 1.70 -4.57 3.22
N ASN A 92 2.92 -4.04 3.18
CA ASN A 92 3.20 -2.63 3.45
C ASN A 92 4.27 -2.10 2.49
N VAL A 93 4.28 -0.78 2.31
CA VAL A 93 5.29 -0.07 1.53
C VAL A 93 5.44 1.35 2.05
N SER A 94 6.64 1.92 1.94
CA SER A 94 6.92 3.29 2.37
C SER A 94 7.60 4.09 1.27
N THR A 95 7.32 5.38 1.22
CA THR A 95 8.05 6.31 0.34
C THR A 95 9.40 6.71 0.97
N SER A 96 10.30 7.24 0.15
CA SER A 96 11.36 8.13 0.66
C SER A 96 10.74 9.40 1.25
N VAL A 97 11.57 10.29 1.81
CA VAL A 97 11.13 11.65 2.16
C VAL A 97 10.63 12.32 0.88
N VAL A 98 9.36 12.74 0.89
CA VAL A 98 8.70 13.36 -0.25
C VAL A 98 8.55 14.87 -0.10
N GLY A 99 8.78 15.44 1.07
CA GLY A 99 8.63 16.89 1.23
C GLY A 99 8.85 17.41 2.63
N GLY A 100 8.62 18.72 2.74
CA GLY A 100 8.63 19.48 3.99
C GLY A 100 7.32 19.36 4.77
N ASN A 101 7.01 20.40 5.53
CA ASN A 101 5.73 20.57 6.25
C ASN A 101 4.49 20.41 5.35
N SER A 102 4.51 21.04 4.17
CA SER A 102 3.38 21.02 3.26
C SER A 102 3.88 20.85 1.84
N PHE A 103 3.17 20.06 1.05
CA PHE A 103 3.36 19.97 -0.39
C PHE A 103 2.02 19.67 -1.07
N SER A 104 1.89 20.05 -2.32
CA SER A 104 0.71 19.72 -3.13
C SER A 104 1.14 19.46 -4.57
N MET A 105 0.64 18.36 -5.12
CA MET A 105 0.81 18.02 -6.53
C MET A 105 0.13 19.04 -7.43
N HIS A 106 -0.95 19.69 -6.98
CA HIS A 106 -1.59 20.78 -7.74
C HIS A 106 -0.63 21.97 -7.93
N THR A 107 0.19 22.28 -6.93
CA THR A 107 1.16 23.38 -6.99
C THR A 107 2.48 22.98 -7.64
N ASN A 108 2.87 21.70 -7.55
CA ASN A 108 4.04 21.15 -8.19
C ASN A 108 3.69 19.82 -8.87
N PRO A 109 3.24 19.86 -10.14
CA PRO A 109 2.77 18.68 -10.87
C PRO A 109 3.85 17.61 -11.08
N HIS A 110 5.13 17.99 -11.02
CA HIS A 110 6.26 17.07 -11.12
C HIS A 110 6.50 16.26 -9.84
N HIS A 111 5.82 16.62 -8.75
CA HIS A 111 5.94 15.98 -7.45
C HIS A 111 4.91 14.85 -7.30
N HIS A 112 5.10 13.79 -8.08
CA HIS A 112 4.19 12.65 -8.13
C HIS A 112 4.61 11.60 -7.08
N VAL A 113 3.76 11.38 -6.07
CA VAL A 113 4.00 10.46 -4.96
C VAL A 113 3.01 9.31 -5.04
N VAL A 114 3.48 8.13 -5.45
CA VAL A 114 2.65 6.92 -5.56
C VAL A 114 3.27 5.77 -4.75
N LEU A 115 2.45 5.17 -3.89
CA LEU A 115 2.78 3.94 -3.17
C LEU A 115 2.13 2.77 -3.91
N LYS A 116 2.96 1.88 -4.44
CA LYS A 116 2.52 0.70 -5.19
C LYS A 116 2.78 -0.57 -4.40
N LEU A 117 1.71 -1.26 -4.01
CA LEU A 117 1.74 -2.51 -3.28
C LEU A 117 1.35 -3.68 -4.21
N PRO A 118 2.31 -4.50 -4.67
CA PRO A 118 2.00 -5.65 -5.51
C PRO A 118 1.35 -6.77 -4.69
N PHE A 119 0.41 -7.49 -5.29
CA PHE A 119 -0.22 -8.66 -4.67
C PHE A 119 -0.39 -9.82 -5.66
N THR A 120 -0.44 -11.04 -5.12
CA THR A 120 -0.63 -12.29 -5.86
C THR A 120 -1.89 -13.05 -5.43
N PHE A 121 -2.65 -12.50 -4.49
CA PHE A 121 -3.92 -13.07 -4.02
C PHE A 121 -5.11 -12.57 -4.84
N ARG A 122 -6.25 -13.28 -4.76
CA ARG A 122 -7.49 -12.87 -5.42
C ARG A 122 -8.06 -11.63 -4.74
N TRP A 123 -8.05 -10.50 -5.43
CA TRP A 123 -8.62 -9.26 -4.92
C TRP A 123 -10.14 -9.40 -4.73
N THR A 124 -10.62 -9.17 -3.51
CA THR A 124 -12.07 -9.08 -3.26
C THR A 124 -12.52 -7.70 -3.74
N VAL A 125 -13.49 -7.65 -4.66
CA VAL A 125 -13.88 -6.42 -5.41
C VAL A 125 -14.34 -5.26 -4.50
N SER A 126 -14.62 -5.53 -3.21
CA SER A 126 -15.09 -4.52 -2.27
C SER A 126 -13.94 -3.95 -1.42
N ILE A 127 -13.56 -2.70 -1.71
CA ILE A 127 -12.62 -1.90 -0.90
C ILE A 127 -13.08 -1.79 0.56
N LYS A 128 -14.39 -1.94 0.83
CA LYS A 128 -14.97 -1.94 2.19
C LYS A 128 -14.53 -3.13 3.04
N ILE A 129 -13.85 -4.12 2.45
CA ILE A 129 -13.34 -5.34 3.13
C ILE A 129 -11.83 -5.20 3.44
N PHE A 130 -11.27 -4.00 3.33
CA PHE A 130 -9.88 -3.73 3.71
C PHE A 130 -9.79 -2.54 4.66
N CYS A 131 -8.93 -2.64 5.67
CA CYS A 131 -8.53 -1.47 6.44
C CYS A 131 -7.25 -0.90 5.80
N LEU A 132 -7.35 0.36 5.34
CA LEU A 132 -6.26 1.12 4.78
C LEU A 132 -5.69 2.05 5.86
N PHE A 133 -4.42 1.87 6.21
CA PHE A 133 -3.72 2.80 7.09
C PHE A 133 -2.63 3.51 6.31
N VAL A 134 -2.77 4.84 6.25
CA VAL A 134 -1.74 5.74 5.75
C VAL A 134 -1.12 6.42 6.96
N ILE A 135 0.07 5.98 7.35
CA ILE A 135 0.80 6.61 8.45
C ILE A 135 1.62 7.73 7.85
N LEU A 136 1.27 8.95 8.23
CA LEU A 136 2.12 10.10 8.06
C LEU A 136 3.21 10.06 9.11
N SER A 137 4.46 10.00 8.67
CA SER A 137 5.60 10.12 9.58
C SER A 137 6.44 11.30 9.14
N SER A 138 6.72 12.17 10.11
CA SER A 138 7.57 13.34 9.96
C SER A 138 8.65 13.25 11.03
N ILE A 139 9.90 13.48 10.65
CA ILE A 139 11.06 13.59 11.55
C ILE A 139 11.70 14.96 11.32
#